data_AF-A0A7J3CVF8-F1
#
_entry.id   AF-A0A7J3CVF8-F1
#
_cell.length_a   1.000
_cell.length_b   1.000
_cell.length_c   1.000
_cell.angle_alpha   90.00
_cell.angle_beta   90.00
_cell.angle_gamma   90.00
#
_symmetry.space_group_name_H-M   'P 1'
#
loop_
_entity.id
_entity.type
_entity.pdbx_description
1 polymer ?
#
loop_
_entity_poly.entity_id
_entity_poly.type
_entity_poly.pdbx_seq_one_letter_code
_entity_poly.pdbx_strand_id
1 'polypeptide(L)'
;MKIGVKTYYGEAFLRNFEKKADFFEIMAVEGKDYTFLKKFSNPIVVHAEHQTFGINLADKTKEKQNLSALNFARKIADFSRAKKIILHAGALENKNCSKKNALALIKSLDKRMPIKNILIENLPHLPHINYFSTTPAEIEKLIKEAGVGFCLDINHAIVTAISLKKDYISFLEEFIKLEPQHYHLGG
;
A
#
# COMPACT_ATOMS: atom_id res chain seq x y z
N MET A 1 -2.43 -3.97 -20.64
CA MET A 1 -1.83 -3.51 -19.37
C MET A 1 -2.12 -2.03 -19.21
N LYS A 2 -2.43 -1.55 -18.00
CA LYS A 2 -2.57 -0.11 -17.71
C LYS A 2 -1.34 0.38 -16.97
N ILE A 3 -0.81 1.54 -17.33
CA ILE A 3 0.38 2.14 -16.75
C ILE A 3 -0.01 3.44 -16.04
N GLY A 4 0.41 3.59 -14.80
CA GLY A 4 0.14 4.79 -14.01
C GLY A 4 1.41 5.43 -13.51
N VAL A 5 1.27 6.65 -13.00
CA VAL A 5 2.35 7.36 -12.31
C VAL A 5 1.94 7.63 -10.87
N LYS A 6 2.91 7.50 -9.96
CA LYS A 6 2.75 7.76 -8.54
C LYS A 6 3.31 9.14 -8.18
N THR A 7 2.63 9.87 -7.32
CA THR A 7 3.16 11.13 -6.76
C THR A 7 2.68 11.33 -5.33
N TYR A 8 3.43 12.11 -4.55
CA TYR A 8 3.02 12.50 -3.21
C TYR A 8 1.97 13.60 -3.25
N TYR A 9 2.32 14.72 -3.88
CA TYR A 9 1.48 15.90 -4.00
C TYR A 9 2.01 16.78 -5.14
N GLY A 10 1.39 16.73 -6.32
CA GLY A 10 1.92 17.44 -7.48
C GLY A 10 0.92 17.57 -8.62
N GLU A 11 0.05 18.58 -8.58
CA GLU A 11 -0.88 18.86 -9.68
C GLU A 11 -0.15 19.05 -11.02
N ALA A 12 0.94 19.82 -11.05
CA ALA A 12 1.71 20.05 -12.27
C ALA A 12 2.32 18.76 -12.85
N PHE A 13 2.78 17.85 -11.98
CA PHE A 13 3.27 16.53 -12.39
C PHE A 13 2.15 15.71 -13.04
N LEU A 14 0.98 15.63 -12.39
CA LEU A 14 -0.17 14.92 -12.94
C LEU A 14 -0.62 15.51 -14.29
N ARG A 15 -0.63 16.84 -14.44
CA ARG A 15 -0.95 17.50 -15.72
C ARG A 15 -0.01 17.07 -16.86
N ASN A 16 1.28 16.90 -16.58
CA ASN A 16 2.23 16.43 -17.58
C ASN A 16 1.94 14.98 -18.05
N PHE A 17 1.30 14.17 -17.20
CA PHE A 17 0.99 12.76 -17.46
C PHE A 17 -0.49 12.48 -17.78
N GLU A 18 -1.37 13.48 -17.76
CA GLU A 18 -2.82 13.33 -17.97
C GLU A 18 -3.19 12.55 -19.23
N LYS A 19 -2.47 12.80 -20.33
CA LYS A 19 -2.65 12.10 -21.62
C LYS A 19 -1.67 10.95 -21.85
N LYS A 20 -0.79 10.66 -20.89
CA LYS A 20 0.32 9.69 -21.01
C LYS A 20 0.17 8.49 -20.07
N ALA A 21 -0.63 8.62 -19.00
CA ALA A 21 -0.85 7.60 -18.00
C ALA A 21 -2.33 7.19 -17.96
N ASP A 22 -2.59 5.90 -17.79
CA ASP A 22 -3.93 5.32 -17.69
C ASP A 22 -4.59 5.58 -16.33
N PHE A 23 -3.81 5.87 -15.30
CA PHE A 23 -4.27 6.17 -13.94
C PHE A 23 -3.19 6.93 -13.16
N PHE A 24 -3.59 7.50 -12.03
CA PHE A 24 -2.67 8.11 -11.08
C PHE A 24 -2.74 7.42 -9.72
N GLU A 25 -1.59 7.25 -9.09
CA GLU A 25 -1.49 6.86 -7.69
C GLU A 25 -1.04 8.04 -6.84
N ILE A 26 -1.76 8.27 -5.74
CA ILE A 26 -1.54 9.41 -4.86
C ILE A 26 -1.21 8.92 -3.46
N MET A 27 -0.06 9.30 -2.92
CA MET A 27 0.21 9.19 -1.49
C MET A 27 -0.70 10.16 -0.74
N ALA A 28 -1.62 9.65 0.06
CA ALA A 28 -2.59 10.43 0.83
C ALA A 28 -1.97 10.99 2.11
N VAL A 29 -1.13 12.01 1.98
CA VAL A 29 -0.44 12.64 3.12
C VAL A 29 -1.40 13.53 3.92
N GLU A 30 -1.59 13.23 5.20
CA GLU A 30 -2.55 13.91 6.05
C GLU A 30 -2.25 15.42 6.14
N GLY A 31 -3.29 16.24 6.07
CA GLY A 31 -3.19 17.70 6.11
C GLY A 31 -2.90 18.39 4.77
N LYS A 32 -2.70 17.64 3.68
CA LYS A 32 -2.59 18.21 2.32
C LYS A 32 -3.97 18.35 1.64
N ASP A 33 -4.10 19.29 0.70
CA ASP A 33 -5.34 19.51 -0.05
C ASP A 33 -5.32 18.82 -1.43
N TYR A 34 -6.00 17.69 -1.53
CA TYR A 34 -6.10 16.92 -2.77
C TYR A 34 -7.32 17.26 -3.64
N THR A 35 -8.02 18.38 -3.38
CA THR A 35 -9.20 18.77 -4.17
C THR A 35 -8.90 18.96 -5.66
N PHE A 36 -7.65 19.26 -6.03
CA PHE A 36 -7.21 19.33 -7.42
C PHE A 36 -7.41 18.03 -8.19
N LEU A 37 -7.49 16.87 -7.54
CA LEU A 37 -7.76 15.58 -8.20
C LEU A 37 -9.10 15.58 -8.94
N LYS A 38 -10.06 16.42 -8.53
CA LYS A 38 -11.36 16.57 -9.22
C LYS A 38 -11.23 17.15 -10.63
N LYS A 39 -10.08 17.76 -10.97
CA LYS A 39 -9.79 18.33 -12.28
C LYS A 39 -9.38 17.26 -13.29
N PHE A 40 -9.03 16.05 -12.84
CA PHE A 40 -8.53 14.97 -13.68
C PHE A 40 -9.63 13.93 -13.92
N SER A 41 -9.64 13.39 -15.14
CA SER A 41 -10.54 12.28 -15.50
C SER A 41 -9.91 10.91 -15.33
N ASN A 42 -8.58 10.83 -15.17
CA ASN A 42 -7.86 9.58 -14.98
C ASN A 42 -8.31 8.90 -13.67
N PRO A 43 -8.50 7.57 -13.66
CA PRO A 43 -8.72 6.80 -12.44
C PRO A 43 -7.65 7.09 -11.38
N ILE A 44 -8.08 7.17 -10.12
CA ILE A 44 -7.20 7.37 -8.98
C ILE A 44 -7.05 6.06 -8.20
N VAL A 45 -5.81 5.78 -7.79
CA VAL A 45 -5.43 4.82 -6.75
C VAL A 45 -4.89 5.63 -5.59
N VAL A 46 -5.30 5.28 -4.37
CA VAL A 46 -4.78 5.95 -3.17
C VAL A 46 -3.77 5.04 -2.50
N HIS A 47 -2.67 5.62 -2.05
CA HIS A 47 -1.72 4.96 -1.17
C HIS A 47 -1.77 5.63 0.19
N ALA A 48 -2.09 4.89 1.24
CA ALA A 48 -2.12 5.47 2.58
C ALA A 48 -0.71 5.74 3.09
N GLU A 49 -0.60 6.66 4.05
CA GLU A 49 0.63 6.88 4.78
C GLU A 49 1.12 5.60 5.47
N HIS A 50 2.43 5.51 5.60
CA HIS A 50 3.14 4.38 6.17
C HIS A 50 4.22 4.85 7.16
N GLN A 51 5.16 3.97 7.53
CA GLN A 51 6.13 4.19 8.62
C GLN A 51 6.93 5.49 8.53
N THR A 52 7.27 5.96 7.32
CA THR A 52 8.01 7.21 7.13
C THR A 52 7.21 8.45 7.54
N PHE A 53 5.89 8.31 7.70
CA PHE A 53 4.97 9.34 8.18
C PHE A 53 4.61 9.15 9.67
N GLY A 54 5.30 8.24 10.37
CA GLY A 54 5.05 7.94 11.78
C GLY A 54 3.93 6.93 12.04
N ILE A 55 3.27 6.42 11.00
CA ILE A 55 2.17 5.44 11.05
C ILE A 55 2.73 4.01 11.14
N ASN A 56 2.14 3.14 11.95
CA ASN A 56 2.51 1.71 11.94
C ASN A 56 1.31 0.87 12.36
N LEU A 57 0.70 0.16 11.41
CA LEU A 57 -0.53 -0.60 11.66
C LEU A 57 -0.34 -1.74 12.67
N ALA A 58 0.90 -2.19 12.85
CA ALA A 58 1.26 -3.18 13.85
C ALA A 58 1.23 -2.64 15.28
N ASP A 59 1.41 -1.33 15.48
CA ASP A 59 1.58 -0.72 16.80
C ASP A 59 0.25 -0.20 17.35
N LYS A 60 -0.26 -0.87 18.40
CA LYS A 60 -1.50 -0.46 19.07
C LYS A 60 -1.41 0.90 19.76
N THR A 61 -0.21 1.36 20.11
CA THR A 61 -0.04 2.69 20.75
C THR A 61 -0.20 3.83 19.75
N LYS A 62 -0.11 3.53 18.45
CA LYS A 62 -0.32 4.46 17.34
C LYS A 62 -1.73 4.37 16.76
N GLU A 63 -2.67 3.68 17.41
CA GLU A 63 -4.01 3.42 16.86
C GLU A 63 -4.73 4.70 16.42
N LYS A 64 -4.66 5.78 17.21
CA LYS A 64 -5.26 7.06 16.86
C LYS A 64 -4.66 7.64 15.57
N GLN A 65 -3.33 7.65 15.47
CA GLN A 65 -2.60 8.15 14.29
C GLN A 65 -2.90 7.27 13.07
N ASN A 66 -2.85 5.95 13.24
CA ASN A 66 -3.15 4.99 12.18
C ASN A 66 -4.57 5.20 11.64
N LEU A 67 -5.57 5.34 12.53
CA LEU A 67 -6.96 5.60 12.12
C LEU A 67 -7.12 6.96 11.46
N SER A 68 -6.40 8.00 11.89
CA SER A 68 -6.44 9.32 11.26
C SER A 68 -5.96 9.25 9.80
N ALA A 69 -4.77 8.68 9.58
CA ALA A 69 -4.19 8.51 8.26
C ALA A 69 -5.06 7.64 7.34
N LEU A 70 -5.57 6.51 7.84
CA LEU A 70 -6.45 5.61 7.07
C LEU A 70 -7.78 6.29 6.72
N ASN A 71 -8.37 7.07 7.64
CA ASN A 71 -9.58 7.85 7.34
C ASN A 71 -9.32 8.97 6.34
N PHE A 72 -8.15 9.59 6.38
CA PHE A 72 -7.75 10.61 5.42
C PHE A 72 -7.57 10.02 4.01
N ALA A 73 -6.87 8.88 3.89
CA ALA A 73 -6.76 8.13 2.64
C ALA A 73 -8.14 7.73 2.10
N ARG A 74 -9.04 7.26 2.97
CA ARG A 74 -10.43 6.95 2.60
C ARG A 74 -11.19 8.18 2.12
N LYS A 75 -11.08 9.32 2.79
CA LYS A 75 -11.73 10.57 2.36
C LYS A 75 -11.30 10.94 0.94
N ILE A 76 -10.01 10.77 0.62
CA ILE A 76 -9.48 10.98 -0.73
C ILE A 76 -10.08 9.98 -1.70
N ALA A 77 -10.09 8.70 -1.35
CA ALA A 77 -10.68 7.66 -2.18
C ALA A 77 -12.16 7.94 -2.48
N ASP A 78 -12.94 8.36 -1.48
CA ASP A 78 -14.37 8.65 -1.61
C ASP A 78 -14.62 9.80 -2.61
N PHE A 79 -13.94 10.95 -2.47
CA PHE A 79 -14.20 12.09 -3.37
C PHE A 79 -13.58 11.93 -4.76
N SER A 80 -12.48 11.18 -4.88
CA SER A 80 -11.84 10.87 -6.16
C SER A 80 -12.43 9.63 -6.85
N ARG A 81 -13.37 8.95 -6.19
CA ARG A 81 -13.95 7.66 -6.62
C ARG A 81 -12.88 6.59 -6.89
N ALA A 82 -11.79 6.63 -6.11
CA ALA A 82 -10.73 5.65 -6.21
C ALA A 82 -11.27 4.25 -5.88
N LYS A 83 -10.87 3.26 -6.68
CA LYS A 83 -11.31 1.87 -6.50
C LYS A 83 -10.38 1.06 -5.60
N LYS A 84 -9.23 1.63 -5.23
CA LYS A 84 -8.14 0.92 -4.53
C LYS A 84 -7.50 1.84 -3.51
N ILE A 85 -7.20 1.29 -2.33
CA ILE A 85 -6.31 1.89 -1.35
C ILE A 85 -5.19 0.89 -1.05
N ILE A 86 -3.94 1.30 -1.25
CA ILE A 86 -2.74 0.51 -0.95
C ILE A 86 -2.27 0.85 0.47
N LEU A 87 -1.94 -0.18 1.25
CA LEU A 87 -1.49 -0.07 2.64
C LEU A 87 -0.21 -0.88 2.87
N HIS A 88 0.63 -0.38 3.77
CA HIS A 88 1.68 -1.16 4.41
C HIS A 88 1.13 -1.92 5.63
N ALA A 89 1.52 -3.17 5.81
CA ALA A 89 1.11 -3.98 6.98
C ALA A 89 1.79 -3.56 8.30
N GLY A 90 2.80 -2.68 8.23
CA GLY A 90 3.57 -2.23 9.38
C GLY A 90 4.87 -3.02 9.61
N ALA A 91 5.51 -2.77 10.75
CA ALA A 91 6.77 -3.40 11.15
C ALA A 91 6.83 -3.66 12.66
N LEU A 92 7.68 -4.59 13.07
CA LEU A 92 8.00 -4.85 14.47
C LEU A 92 9.03 -3.83 14.99
N GLU A 93 8.60 -2.59 15.22
CA GLU A 93 9.46 -1.48 15.70
C GLU A 93 9.66 -1.49 17.23
N ASN A 94 8.71 -2.05 17.97
CA ASN A 94 8.74 -2.11 19.44
C ASN A 94 7.83 -3.25 19.96
N LYS A 95 7.80 -3.45 21.29
CA LYS A 95 7.01 -4.51 21.96
C LYS A 95 5.49 -4.42 21.79
N ASN A 96 4.97 -3.26 21.37
CA ASN A 96 3.54 -3.06 21.11
C ASN A 96 3.16 -3.44 19.68
N CYS A 97 4.14 -3.78 18.83
CA CYS A 97 3.94 -4.15 17.45
C CYS A 97 3.58 -5.65 17.32
N SER A 98 2.57 -5.98 16.52
CA SER A 98 2.31 -7.38 16.14
C SER A 98 1.52 -7.48 14.83
N LYS A 99 1.67 -8.61 14.13
CA LYS A 99 0.82 -8.94 12.96
C LYS A 99 -0.66 -8.99 13.32
N LYS A 100 -1.00 -9.42 14.54
CA LYS A 100 -2.38 -9.45 15.04
C LYS A 100 -3.00 -8.05 15.11
N ASN A 101 -2.24 -7.05 15.56
CA ASN A 101 -2.71 -5.66 15.61
C ASN A 101 -2.95 -5.11 14.19
N ALA A 102 -2.00 -5.35 13.28
CA ALA A 102 -2.16 -4.95 11.88
C ALA A 102 -3.41 -5.57 11.26
N LEU A 103 -3.61 -6.88 11.44
CA LEU A 103 -4.79 -7.59 10.97
C LEU A 103 -6.09 -7.07 11.59
N ALA A 104 -6.10 -6.81 12.89
CA ALA A 104 -7.29 -6.29 13.58
C ALA A 104 -7.68 -4.91 13.03
N LEU A 105 -6.71 -4.04 12.80
CA LEU A 105 -6.93 -2.72 12.23
C LEU A 105 -7.36 -2.79 10.77
N ILE A 106 -6.72 -3.62 9.94
CA ILE A 106 -7.10 -3.82 8.53
C ILE A 106 -8.55 -4.33 8.45
N LYS A 107 -8.94 -5.27 9.32
CA LYS A 107 -10.31 -5.81 9.37
C LYS A 107 -11.34 -4.84 9.92
N SER A 108 -10.91 -3.88 10.75
CA SER A 108 -11.80 -2.83 11.26
C SER A 108 -12.02 -1.71 10.25
N LEU A 109 -11.23 -1.65 9.18
CA LEU A 109 -11.47 -0.72 8.08
C LEU A 109 -12.88 -0.90 7.53
N ASP A 110 -13.56 0.24 7.46
CA ASP A 110 -14.99 0.38 7.27
C ASP A 110 -15.56 -0.43 6.09
N LYS A 111 -16.72 -1.05 6.31
CA LYS A 111 -17.51 -1.79 5.30
C LYS A 111 -17.90 -0.97 4.07
N ARG A 112 -17.77 0.37 4.11
CA ARG A 112 -18.06 1.27 2.99
C ARG A 112 -17.12 1.10 1.78
N MET A 113 -15.91 0.57 1.96
CA MET A 113 -15.11 0.08 0.84
C MET A 113 -15.01 -1.45 0.91
N PRO A 114 -15.31 -2.19 -0.17
CA PRO A 114 -15.13 -3.63 -0.19
C PRO A 114 -13.69 -3.98 0.21
N ILE A 115 -13.52 -4.87 1.19
CA ILE A 115 -12.18 -5.21 1.73
C ILE A 115 -11.20 -5.67 0.64
N LYS A 116 -11.70 -6.29 -0.44
CA LYS A 116 -10.93 -6.66 -1.64
C LYS A 116 -10.33 -5.49 -2.44
N ASN A 117 -10.75 -4.26 -2.14
CA ASN A 117 -10.22 -3.03 -2.73
C ASN A 117 -9.13 -2.39 -1.84
N ILE A 118 -8.93 -2.90 -0.62
CA ILE A 118 -7.73 -2.63 0.17
C ILE A 118 -6.65 -3.58 -0.34
N LEU A 119 -5.52 -3.04 -0.77
CA LEU A 119 -4.38 -3.84 -1.23
C LEU A 119 -3.26 -3.74 -0.20
N ILE A 120 -2.74 -4.88 0.25
CA ILE A 120 -1.50 -4.89 1.04
C ILE A 120 -0.33 -4.92 0.07
N GLU A 121 0.66 -4.08 0.34
CA GLU A 121 1.93 -4.08 -0.39
C GLU A 121 2.95 -5.01 0.28
N ASN A 122 3.74 -5.72 -0.53
CA ASN A 122 4.91 -6.41 0.00
C ASN A 122 6.03 -5.40 0.31
N LEU A 123 6.62 -5.53 1.49
CA LEU A 123 7.70 -4.66 1.95
C LEU A 123 9.06 -5.36 1.80
N PRO A 124 10.18 -4.62 1.72
CA PRO A 124 11.48 -5.24 1.56
C PRO A 124 11.91 -5.90 2.88
N HIS A 125 12.53 -7.08 2.80
CA HIS A 125 13.25 -7.64 3.93
C HIS A 125 14.57 -6.89 4.12
N LEU A 126 14.69 -6.12 5.21
CA LEU A 126 15.88 -5.33 5.54
C LEU A 126 16.50 -5.79 6.88
N PRO A 127 17.83 -5.77 7.04
CA PRO A 127 18.49 -6.21 8.27
C PRO A 127 18.08 -5.46 9.54
N HIS A 128 17.70 -4.19 9.40
CA HIS A 128 17.47 -3.28 10.54
C HIS A 128 15.99 -3.00 10.81
N ILE A 129 15.09 -3.48 9.95
CA ILE A 129 13.65 -3.25 10.09
C ILE A 129 12.93 -4.56 9.79
N ASN A 130 12.21 -5.06 10.78
CA ASN A 130 11.40 -6.26 10.63
C ASN A 130 10.00 -5.88 10.14
N TYR A 131 9.91 -5.61 8.83
CA TYR A 131 8.63 -5.38 8.17
C TYR A 131 7.78 -6.65 8.16
N PHE A 132 6.47 -6.49 8.27
CA PHE A 132 5.54 -7.53 7.85
C PHE A 132 5.35 -7.48 6.34
N SER A 133 4.71 -8.51 5.78
CA SER A 133 4.40 -8.62 4.35
C SER A 133 5.64 -8.72 3.46
N THR A 134 6.74 -9.32 3.93
CA THR A 134 8.00 -9.35 3.15
C THR A 134 8.11 -10.52 2.20
N THR A 135 7.41 -11.63 2.46
CA THR A 135 7.52 -12.87 1.67
C THR A 135 6.18 -13.28 1.05
N PRO A 136 6.19 -14.13 -0.02
CA PRO A 136 4.97 -14.67 -0.61
C PRO A 136 4.07 -15.35 0.43
N ALA A 137 4.63 -16.16 1.32
CA ALA A 137 3.88 -16.84 2.38
C ALA A 137 3.23 -15.86 3.36
N GLU A 138 3.90 -14.76 3.69
CA GLU A 138 3.32 -13.73 4.57
C GLU A 138 2.16 -12.98 3.92
N ILE A 139 2.31 -12.62 2.64
CA ILE A 139 1.26 -12.00 1.82
C ILE A 139 0.07 -12.95 1.67
N GLU A 140 0.30 -14.21 1.29
CA GLU A 140 -0.76 -15.21 1.14
C GLU A 140 -1.59 -15.33 2.44
N LYS A 141 -0.90 -15.37 3.59
CA LYS A 141 -1.57 -15.38 4.89
C LYS A 141 -2.39 -14.12 5.14
N LEU A 142 -1.89 -12.94 4.77
CA LEU A 142 -2.64 -11.68 4.92
C LEU A 142 -3.87 -11.63 4.01
N ILE A 143 -3.75 -12.07 2.76
CA ILE A 143 -4.88 -12.18 1.81
C ILE A 143 -5.95 -13.10 2.40
N LYS A 144 -5.58 -14.31 2.84
CA LYS A 144 -6.52 -15.30 3.39
C LYS A 144 -7.17 -14.83 4.69
N GLU A 145 -6.39 -14.24 5.60
CA GLU A 145 -6.91 -13.88 6.92
C GLU A 145 -7.71 -12.57 6.90
N ALA A 146 -7.30 -11.57 6.12
CA ALA A 146 -7.94 -10.25 6.08
C ALA A 146 -8.94 -10.08 4.94
N GLY A 147 -8.90 -10.92 3.89
CA GLY A 147 -9.73 -10.78 2.69
C GLY A 147 -9.33 -9.61 1.80
N VAL A 148 -8.11 -9.10 1.99
CA VAL A 148 -7.53 -7.99 1.23
C VAL A 148 -6.95 -8.46 -0.10
N GLY A 149 -6.80 -7.52 -1.01
CA GLY A 149 -6.03 -7.69 -2.23
C GLY A 149 -4.53 -7.54 -2.03
N PHE A 150 -3.79 -7.66 -3.13
CA PHE A 150 -2.33 -7.59 -3.14
C PHE A 150 -1.80 -6.55 -4.14
N CYS A 151 -0.87 -5.72 -3.68
CA CYS A 151 -0.01 -4.88 -4.50
C CYS A 151 1.41 -5.46 -4.47
N LEU A 152 1.90 -5.92 -5.63
CA LEU A 152 3.27 -6.41 -5.75
C LEU A 152 4.20 -5.24 -6.08
N ASP A 153 5.01 -4.83 -5.12
CA ASP A 153 6.20 -4.05 -5.40
C ASP A 153 7.36 -4.97 -5.81
N ILE A 154 7.73 -4.86 -7.08
CA ILE A 154 8.75 -5.70 -7.71
C ILE A 154 10.13 -5.40 -7.11
N ASN A 155 10.42 -4.13 -6.81
CA ASN A 155 11.69 -3.71 -6.24
C ASN A 155 11.86 -4.26 -4.82
N HIS A 156 10.82 -4.21 -3.99
CA HIS A 156 10.81 -4.82 -2.65
C HIS A 156 10.98 -6.34 -2.70
N ALA A 157 10.34 -7.00 -3.66
CA ALA A 157 10.46 -8.45 -3.85
C ALA A 157 11.90 -8.85 -4.24
N ILE A 158 12.54 -8.11 -5.15
CA ILE A 158 13.94 -8.33 -5.55
C ILE A 158 14.88 -8.11 -4.36
N VAL A 159 14.74 -7.00 -3.62
CA VAL A 159 15.54 -6.72 -2.42
C VAL A 159 15.41 -7.85 -1.40
N THR A 160 14.20 -8.35 -1.20
CA THR A 160 13.94 -9.48 -0.30
C THR A 160 14.60 -10.76 -0.79
N ALA A 161 14.48 -11.10 -2.07
CA ALA A 161 15.12 -12.28 -2.63
C ALA A 161 16.63 -12.25 -2.41
N ILE A 162 17.28 -11.12 -2.72
CA ILE A 162 18.71 -10.91 -2.52
C ILE A 162 19.08 -11.07 -1.04
N SER A 163 18.34 -10.43 -0.13
CA SER A 163 18.61 -10.49 1.31
C SER A 163 18.50 -11.93 1.86
N LEU A 164 17.54 -12.69 1.35
CA LEU A 164 17.32 -14.09 1.71
C LEU A 164 18.19 -15.08 0.91
N LYS A 165 19.11 -14.60 0.06
CA LYS A 165 19.96 -15.40 -0.83
C LYS A 165 19.17 -16.35 -1.74
N LYS A 166 18.04 -15.87 -2.26
CA LYS A 166 17.18 -16.58 -3.22
C LYS A 166 17.38 -16.05 -4.64
N ASP A 167 17.09 -16.88 -5.63
CA ASP A 167 16.96 -16.45 -7.02
C ASP A 167 15.75 -15.52 -7.16
N TYR A 168 15.97 -14.29 -7.63
CA TYR A 168 14.95 -13.25 -7.65
C TYR A 168 13.86 -13.50 -8.71
N ILE A 169 14.16 -14.22 -9.79
CA ILE A 169 13.16 -14.56 -10.81
C ILE A 169 12.16 -15.56 -10.21
N SER A 170 12.66 -16.67 -9.65
CA SER A 170 11.79 -17.67 -9.00
C SER A 170 10.98 -17.09 -7.84
N PHE A 171 11.57 -16.16 -7.08
CA PHE A 171 10.90 -15.52 -5.95
C PHE A 171 9.81 -14.55 -6.41
N LEU A 172 10.02 -13.83 -7.52
CA LEU A 172 8.98 -13.01 -8.15
C LEU A 172 7.83 -13.88 -8.67
N GLU A 173 8.12 -15.04 -9.26
CA GLU A 173 7.09 -15.98 -9.70
C GLU A 173 6.20 -16.47 -8.55
N GLU A 174 6.77 -16.67 -7.36
CA GLU A 174 6.00 -16.98 -6.15
C GLU A 174 5.01 -15.87 -5.79
N PHE A 175 5.39 -14.59 -5.91
CA PHE A 175 4.46 -13.48 -5.69
C PHE A 175 3.41 -13.36 -6.80
N ILE A 176 3.78 -13.57 -8.06
CA ILE A 176 2.85 -13.48 -9.21
C ILE A 176 1.74 -14.54 -9.08
N LYS A 177 2.04 -15.73 -8.55
CA LYS A 177 1.04 -16.77 -8.26
C LYS A 177 -0.04 -16.34 -7.25
N LEU A 178 0.19 -15.27 -6.49
CA LEU A 178 -0.80 -14.70 -5.57
C LEU A 178 -1.76 -13.71 -6.26
N GLU A 179 -1.71 -13.64 -7.60
CA GLU A 179 -2.56 -12.81 -8.45
C GLU A 179 -2.60 -11.32 -8.02
N PRO A 180 -1.46 -10.61 -8.02
CA PRO A 180 -1.43 -9.19 -7.65
C PRO A 180 -2.40 -8.36 -8.50
N GLN A 181 -3.17 -7.51 -7.84
CA GLN A 181 -4.14 -6.62 -8.48
C GLN A 181 -3.54 -5.26 -8.84
N HIS A 182 -2.35 -4.97 -8.33
CA HIS A 182 -1.56 -3.79 -8.61
C HIS A 182 -0.08 -4.14 -8.57
N TYR A 183 0.72 -3.42 -9.34
CA TYR A 183 2.16 -3.62 -9.42
C TYR A 183 2.84 -2.26 -9.26
N HIS A 184 3.79 -2.16 -8.34
CA HIS A 184 4.75 -1.08 -8.35
C HIS A 184 6.02 -1.53 -9.09
N LEU A 185 6.54 -0.63 -9.91
CA LEU A 185 7.79 -0.79 -10.62
C LEU A 185 8.52 0.55 -10.62
N GLY A 186 9.76 0.54 -10.15
CA GLY A 186 10.54 1.76 -9.93
C GLY A 186 10.50 2.19 -8.46
N GLY A 187 11.52 2.97 -8.06
CA GLY A 187 11.67 3.52 -6.72
C GLY A 187 11.50 5.04 -6.70
#